data_AF-A0A957L2V1-F1
#
_entry.id   AF-A0A957L2V1-F1
#
_cell.length_a   1.000
_cell.length_b   1.000
_cell.length_c   1.000
_cell.angle_alpha   90.00
_cell.angle_beta   90.00
_cell.angle_gamma   90.00
#
_symmetry.space_group_name_H-M   'P 1'
#
loop_
_entity.id
_entity.type
_entity.pdbx_description
1 polymer ?
#
loop_
_entity_poly.entity_id
_entity_poly.type
_entity_poly.pdbx_seq_one_letter_code
_entity_poly.pdbx_strand_id
1 'polypeptide(L)'
;MLSPVEKILFAILFIAANAAGAYTFYAMFRVINRGQGQINWRELPYRAWEGILALFSQGRIIRHRTWTSIFHYMVAYAFIFFLLVNVIDVLEGYIPTEGETHLIPGV
;
A
#
# COMPACT_ATOMS: atom_id res chain seq x y z
N MET A 1 -13.69 -21.30 -0.82
CA MET A 1 -14.31 -20.02 -0.44
C MET A 1 -14.47 -19.99 1.08
N LEU A 2 -14.35 -18.83 1.73
CA LEU A 2 -14.52 -18.69 3.18
C LEU A 2 -15.94 -19.11 3.62
N SER A 3 -16.06 -19.84 4.72
CA SER A 3 -17.31 -20.16 5.41
C SER A 3 -18.00 -18.88 5.94
N PRO A 4 -19.30 -18.94 6.30
CA PRO A 4 -20.01 -17.78 6.84
C PRO A 4 -19.33 -17.15 8.06
N VAL A 5 -18.80 -17.99 8.97
CA VAL A 5 -18.08 -17.52 10.17
C VAL A 5 -16.77 -16.83 9.77
N GLU A 6 -15.99 -17.43 8.88
CA GLU A 6 -14.73 -16.84 8.41
C GLU A 6 -14.94 -15.51 7.69
N LYS A 7 -16.04 -15.34 6.93
CA LYS A 7 -16.39 -14.06 6.30
C LYS A 7 -16.65 -12.96 7.33
N ILE A 8 -17.36 -13.29 8.41
CA ILE A 8 -17.65 -12.33 9.49
C ILE A 8 -16.36 -11.94 10.20
N LEU A 9 -15.53 -12.93 10.57
CA LEU A 9 -14.24 -12.67 11.21
C LEU A 9 -13.32 -11.84 10.31
N PHE A 10 -13.28 -12.14 9.02
CA PHE A 10 -12.52 -11.37 8.03
C PHE A 10 -13.01 -9.93 7.95
N ALA A 11 -14.33 -9.68 7.90
CA ALA A 11 -14.88 -8.34 7.85
C ALA A 11 -14.53 -7.53 9.11
N ILE A 12 -14.62 -8.14 10.30
CA ILE A 12 -14.23 -7.51 11.57
C ILE A 12 -12.75 -7.14 11.55
N LEU A 13 -11.88 -8.09 11.16
CA LEU A 13 -10.44 -7.86 11.05
C LEU A 13 -10.09 -6.77 10.04
N PHE A 14 -10.74 -6.77 8.88
CA PHE A 14 -10.56 -5.75 7.85
C PHE A 14 -10.90 -4.36 8.39
N ILE A 15 -12.07 -4.20 9.02
CA ILE A 15 -12.50 -2.92 9.59
C ILE A 15 -11.54 -2.49 10.71
N ALA A 16 -11.19 -3.40 11.63
CA ALA A 16 -10.31 -3.11 12.75
C ALA A 16 -8.91 -2.69 12.29
N ALA A 17 -8.32 -3.39 11.32
CA ALA A 17 -7.00 -3.08 10.78
C ALA A 17 -6.98 -1.71 10.09
N ASN A 18 -7.98 -1.41 9.27
CA ASN A 18 -8.09 -0.11 8.59
C ASN A 18 -8.35 1.03 9.57
N ALA A 19 -9.21 0.83 10.57
CA ALA A 19 -9.48 1.82 11.60
C ALA A 19 -8.23 2.11 12.44
N ALA A 20 -7.49 1.08 12.83
CA ALA A 20 -6.22 1.23 13.55
C ALA A 20 -5.19 1.99 12.71
N GLY A 21 -5.05 1.65 11.42
CA GLY A 21 -4.17 2.37 10.49
C GLY A 21 -4.57 3.84 10.33
N ALA A 22 -5.85 4.12 10.08
CA ALA A 22 -6.35 5.49 9.96
C ALA A 22 -6.11 6.30 11.24
N TYR A 23 -6.32 5.69 12.41
CA TYR A 23 -6.09 6.34 13.70
C TYR A 23 -4.62 6.71 13.92
N THR A 24 -3.67 5.83 13.59
CA THR A 24 -2.25 6.11 13.76
C THR A 24 -1.76 7.20 12.81
N PHE A 25 -2.16 7.16 11.53
CA PHE A 25 -1.87 8.23 10.58
C PHE A 25 -2.49 9.56 11.01
N TYR A 26 -3.72 9.56 11.52
CA TYR A 26 -4.35 10.76 12.06
C TYR A 26 -3.61 11.30 13.29
N ALA A 27 -3.14 10.43 14.18
CA ALA A 27 -2.31 10.83 15.31
C ALA A 27 -1.00 11.49 14.84
N MET A 28 -0.32 10.89 13.85
CA MET A 28 0.89 11.47 13.24
C MET A 28 0.60 12.85 12.63
N PHE A 29 -0.47 12.97 11.83
CA PHE A 29 -0.89 14.24 11.24
C PHE A 29 -1.12 15.32 12.30
N ARG A 30 -1.81 15.00 13.40
CA ARG A 30 -2.02 15.95 14.50
C ARG A 30 -0.71 16.39 15.15
N VAL A 31 0.23 15.46 15.37
CA VAL A 31 1.54 15.78 15.96
C VAL A 31 2.34 16.70 15.03
N ILE A 32 2.38 16.40 13.74
CA ILE A 32 3.07 17.23 12.74
C ILE A 32 2.49 18.65 12.72
N ASN A 33 1.16 18.79 12.74
CA ASN A 33 0.49 20.09 12.73
C ASN A 33 0.61 20.89 14.04
N ARG A 34 1.03 20.26 15.15
CA ARG A 34 1.36 20.95 16.41
C ARG A 34 2.75 21.59 16.40
N GLY A 35 3.58 21.29 15.39
CA GLY A 35 4.91 21.88 15.23
C GLY A 35 4.88 23.38 14.93
N GLN A 36 6.06 24.00 14.88
CA GLN A 36 6.25 25.45 14.75
C GLN A 36 5.97 25.99 13.32
N GLY A 37 5.67 25.13 12.35
CA GLY A 37 5.48 25.51 10.95
C GLY A 37 4.15 25.02 10.39
N GLN A 38 3.54 25.82 9.51
CA GLN A 38 2.38 25.37 8.74
C GLN A 38 2.83 24.45 7.60
N ILE A 39 2.00 23.45 7.25
CA ILE A 39 2.24 22.63 6.06
C ILE A 39 2.20 23.55 4.84
N ASN A 40 3.32 23.67 4.13
CA ASN A 40 3.37 24.40 2.86
C ASN A 40 2.70 23.55 1.77
N TRP A 41 1.40 23.80 1.56
CA TRP A 41 0.61 23.10 0.54
C TRP A 41 1.11 23.32 -0.89
N ARG A 42 1.84 24.41 -1.15
CA ARG A 42 2.40 24.69 -2.50
C ARG A 42 3.52 23.72 -2.86
N GLU A 43 4.28 23.26 -1.86
CA GLU A 43 5.35 22.26 -2.05
C GLU A 43 4.84 20.83 -1.96
N LEU A 44 3.57 20.60 -1.59
CA LEU A 44 3.01 19.27 -1.41
C LEU A 44 3.23 18.37 -2.63
N PRO A 45 2.99 18.82 -3.89
CA PRO A 45 3.21 17.96 -5.06
C PRO A 45 4.67 17.51 -5.20
N TYR A 46 5.61 18.43 -4.98
CA TYR A 46 7.04 18.13 -5.03
C TYR A 46 7.45 17.15 -3.93
N ARG A 47 6.99 17.37 -2.69
CA ARG A 47 7.27 16.48 -1.55
C ARG A 47 6.63 15.10 -1.71
N ALA A 48 5.44 15.04 -2.30
CA ALA A 48 4.78 13.78 -2.64
C ALA A 48 5.59 13.01 -3.68
N TRP A 49 6.09 13.70 -4.71
CA TRP A 49 6.94 13.10 -5.73
C TRP A 49 8.26 12.56 -5.14
N GLU A 50 8.95 13.36 -4.31
CA GLU A 50 10.14 12.91 -3.58
C GLU A 50 9.83 11.69 -2.69
N GLY A 51 8.66 11.66 -2.05
CA GLY A 51 8.19 10.52 -1.27
C GLY A 51 7.97 9.27 -2.11
N ILE A 52 7.39 9.40 -3.31
CA ILE A 52 7.22 8.28 -4.27
C ILE A 52 8.60 7.78 -4.70
N LEU A 53 9.52 8.66 -5.09
CA LEU A 53 10.88 8.27 -5.44
C LEU A 53 11.59 7.57 -4.27
N ALA A 54 11.40 8.06 -3.04
CA ALA A 54 11.91 7.42 -1.83
C ALA A 54 11.27 6.06 -1.55
N LEU A 55 9.98 5.85 -1.88
CA LEU A 55 9.32 4.56 -1.76
C LEU A 55 9.96 3.50 -2.65
N PHE A 56 10.35 3.84 -3.88
CA PHE A 56 11.02 2.86 -4.75
C PHE A 56 12.52 2.76 -4.46
N SER A 57 13.22 3.88 -4.33
CA SER A 57 14.66 3.90 -4.05
C SER A 57 15.01 3.43 -2.63
N GLN A 58 14.02 3.41 -1.73
CA GLN A 58 14.14 3.24 -0.28
C GLN A 58 15.13 4.26 0.36
N GLY A 59 15.37 5.39 -0.32
CA GLY A 59 16.19 6.49 0.17
C GLY A 59 17.64 6.10 0.48
N ARG A 60 18.07 6.32 1.73
CA ARG A 60 19.47 6.13 2.20
C ARG A 60 19.60 5.05 3.29
N ILE A 61 18.66 4.11 3.39
CA ILE A 61 18.55 3.14 4.49
C ILE A 61 19.82 2.27 4.66
N ILE A 62 20.54 1.97 3.58
CA ILE A 62 21.73 1.09 3.58
C ILE A 62 22.88 1.60 4.46
N ARG A 63 22.87 2.89 4.87
CA ARG A 63 24.05 3.55 5.47
C ARG A 63 24.49 3.01 6.83
N HIS A 64 23.62 2.34 7.59
CA HIS A 64 23.92 1.96 8.98
C HIS A 64 23.80 0.46 9.29
N ARG A 65 23.05 -0.32 8.49
CA ARG A 65 22.82 -1.76 8.71
C ARG A 65 22.58 -2.49 7.39
N THR A 66 23.65 -2.85 6.68
CA THR A 66 23.58 -3.40 5.31
C THR A 66 22.64 -4.60 5.20
N TRP A 67 22.79 -5.62 6.04
CA TRP A 67 21.99 -6.85 5.96
C TRP A 67 20.51 -6.61 6.25
N THR A 68 20.18 -5.91 7.34
CA THR A 68 18.80 -5.55 7.66
C THR A 68 18.17 -4.70 6.55
N SER A 69 18.96 -3.81 5.94
CA SER A 69 18.50 -2.99 4.82
C SER A 69 18.19 -3.84 3.60
N ILE A 70 19.05 -4.81 3.24
CA ILE A 70 18.79 -5.74 2.13
C ILE A 70 17.47 -6.49 2.33
N PHE A 71 17.26 -7.08 3.53
CA PHE A 71 15.99 -7.76 3.83
C PHE A 71 14.79 -6.81 3.75
N HIS A 72 14.94 -5.58 4.24
CA HIS A 72 13.88 -4.57 4.13
C HIS A 72 13.57 -4.23 2.67
N TYR A 73 14.58 -4.05 1.81
CA TYR A 73 14.38 -3.81 0.38
C TYR A 73 13.60 -4.95 -0.27
N MET A 74 13.95 -6.21 0.03
CA MET A 74 13.24 -7.38 -0.50
C MET A 74 11.76 -7.37 -0.10
N VAL A 75 11.47 -7.16 1.19
CA VAL A 75 10.11 -7.13 1.71
C VAL A 75 9.33 -5.94 1.16
N ALA A 76 9.95 -4.75 1.08
CA ALA A 76 9.32 -3.57 0.53
C ALA A 76 8.93 -3.76 -0.94
N TYR A 77 9.83 -4.31 -1.76
CA TYR A 77 9.52 -4.60 -3.16
C TYR A 77 8.48 -5.72 -3.32
N ALA A 78 8.46 -6.72 -2.42
CA ALA A 78 7.39 -7.71 -2.39
C ALA A 78 6.02 -7.05 -2.13
N PHE A 79 5.93 -6.09 -1.20
CA PHE A 79 4.70 -5.34 -0.96
C PHE A 79 4.31 -4.41 -2.12
N ILE A 80 5.27 -3.75 -2.75
CA ILE A 80 5.02 -2.90 -3.93
C ILE A 80 4.48 -3.75 -5.08
N PHE A 81 5.10 -4.90 -5.35
CA PHE A 81 4.65 -5.84 -6.37
C PHE A 81 3.26 -6.41 -6.03
N PHE A 82 3.03 -6.78 -4.77
CA PHE A 82 1.72 -7.23 -4.31
C PHE A 82 0.64 -6.17 -4.57
N LEU A 83 0.89 -4.91 -4.21
CA LEU A 83 -0.03 -3.82 -4.48
C LEU A 83 -0.32 -3.67 -5.98
N LEU A 84 0.71 -3.73 -6.83
CA LEU A 84 0.57 -3.65 -8.28
C LEU A 84 -0.36 -4.74 -8.83
N VAL A 85 -0.11 -6.00 -8.45
CA VAL A 85 -0.93 -7.13 -8.89
C VAL A 85 -2.39 -6.96 -8.44
N ASN A 86 -2.62 -6.61 -7.17
CA ASN A 86 -3.97 -6.40 -6.68
C ASN A 86 -4.70 -5.26 -7.40
N VAL A 87 -4.00 -4.19 -7.78
CA VAL A 87 -4.59 -3.10 -8.59
C VAL A 87 -4.95 -3.60 -9.98
N ILE A 88 -4.09 -4.40 -10.61
CA ILE A 88 -4.36 -5.01 -11.93
C ILE A 88 -5.57 -5.94 -11.83
N ASP A 89 -5.63 -6.84 -10.83
CA ASP A 89 -6.75 -7.76 -10.63
C ASP A 89 -8.08 -6.99 -10.46
N VAL A 90 -8.05 -5.87 -9.72
CA VAL A 90 -9.22 -4.99 -9.57
C VAL A 90 -9.60 -4.38 -10.91
N LEU A 91 -8.64 -3.85 -11.68
CA LEU A 91 -8.90 -3.25 -12.98
C LEU A 91 -9.45 -4.29 -13.97
N GLU A 92 -8.88 -5.49 -14.04
CA GLU A 92 -9.38 -6.61 -14.84
C GLU A 92 -10.79 -7.02 -14.42
N GLY A 93 -11.11 -6.97 -13.12
CA GLY A 93 -12.45 -7.20 -12.62
C GLY A 93 -13.50 -6.16 -13.06
N TYR A 94 -13.07 -4.95 -13.45
CA TYR A 94 -13.96 -3.85 -13.87
C TYR A 94 -13.88 -3.52 -15.37
N ILE A 95 -12.79 -3.88 -16.05
CA ILE A 95 -12.59 -3.66 -17.48
C ILE A 95 -12.94 -4.98 -18.19
N PRO A 96 -14.02 -5.04 -18.98
CA PRO A 96 -14.33 -6.22 -19.77
C PRO A 96 -13.17 -6.50 -20.74
N THR A 97 -12.42 -7.56 -20.49
CA THR A 97 -11.46 -8.09 -21.46
C THR A 97 -12.26 -8.91 -22.48
N GLU A 98 -12.52 -8.34 -23.65
CA GLU A 98 -13.25 -9.02 -24.74
C GLU A 98 -12.50 -10.21 -25.38
N GLY A 99 -11.42 -10.70 -24.76
CA GLY A 99 -10.45 -11.62 -25.37
C GLY A 99 -10.38 -13.04 -24.81
N GLU A 100 -11.02 -13.37 -23.68
CA GLU A 100 -10.84 -14.68 -23.02
C GLU A 100 -12.02 -15.65 -23.18
N THR A 101 -13.00 -15.35 -24.03
CA THR A 101 -14.17 -16.23 -24.23
C THR A 101 -13.90 -17.51 -25.03
N HIS A 102 -12.65 -17.84 -25.42
CA HIS A 102 -12.41 -18.97 -26.34
C HIS A 102 -11.24 -19.92 -26.05
N LEU A 103 -10.50 -19.84 -24.93
CA LEU A 103 -9.32 -20.72 -24.75
C LEU A 103 -9.35 -21.72 -23.60
N ILE A 104 -10.42 -21.82 -22.79
CA ILE A 104 -10.58 -22.96 -21.87
C ILE A 104 -12.01 -23.52 -21.95
N PRO A 105 -12.27 -24.49 -22.84
CA PRO A 105 -13.47 -25.31 -22.72
C PRO A 105 -13.22 -26.36 -21.62
N GLY A 106 -13.91 -26.25 -20.48
CA GLY A 106 -14.02 -27.33 -19.51
C GLY A 106 -13.65 -27.05 -18.05
N VAL A 107 -13.61 -25.78 -17.63
CA VAL A 107 -13.71 -25.40 -16.21
C VAL A 107 -14.98 -24.62 -15.99
#